data_AF-A0A8V1A946-F1
#
_entry.id   AF-A0A8V1A946-F1
#
_cell.length_a   1.000
_cell.length_b   1.000
_cell.length_c   1.000
_cell.angle_alpha   90.00
_cell.angle_beta   90.00
_cell.angle_gamma   90.00
#
_symmetry.space_group_name_H-M   'P 1'
#
loop_
_entity.id
_entity.type
_entity.pdbx_description
1 polymer ?
#
loop_
_entity_poly.entity_id
_entity_poly.type
_entity_poly.pdbx_seq_one_letter_code
_entity_poly.pdbx_strand_id
1 'polypeptide(L)'
;MNNRSIVQLYITAQSFSPGPLPGPCLARKATATPRRACPSPALPLLILPRSPSNRGRPLPRNGGDVPSAVPRRLGTEWGWRGSHGCPLPRSKAEAEAIEKELLEDYRFGRQQLIEMWGHACAVAVTKAFPLPSLPRKQPTVLVVCGPAQNGAIGLVCARHLRVFDYEPTIFYPKRSLDPLYRDFTTQCEKMDIPFLSYLPTEVQLINDAYNAVVDAVLGAEAELGEGRGPCAGILATLKHVRIPIVSLDVPSGWDVEAGSSGGISPDVLVSLMAPKQCARRFLGRQHFVAGRFVPYDVQKKFELNPPDYPGTECVVALRAPQ
;
A
#
# COMPACT_ATOMS: atom_id res chain seq x y z
N MET A 1 20.55 20.15 12.36
CA MET A 1 20.89 18.86 11.73
C MET A 1 19.73 18.45 10.85
N ASN A 2 19.97 18.07 9.60
CA ASN A 2 18.91 17.84 8.61
C ASN A 2 18.28 16.45 8.87
N ASN A 3 16.95 16.30 8.90
CA ASN A 3 16.25 15.04 9.22
C ASN A 3 16.68 13.84 8.32
N ARG A 4 17.25 14.13 7.13
CA ARG A 4 17.92 13.15 6.27
C ARG A 4 19.01 12.36 6.99
N SER A 5 19.83 13.01 7.82
CA SER A 5 20.92 12.35 8.54
C SER A 5 20.40 11.34 9.57
N ILE A 6 19.24 11.62 10.17
CA ILE A 6 18.64 10.76 11.19
C ILE A 6 18.06 9.50 10.54
N VAL A 7 17.25 9.59 9.49
CA VAL A 7 16.73 8.36 8.85
C VAL A 7 17.85 7.53 8.21
N GLN A 8 18.87 8.18 7.63
CA GLN A 8 20.04 7.48 7.09
C GLN A 8 20.83 6.70 8.15
N LEU A 9 20.86 7.17 9.41
CA LEU A 9 21.50 6.46 10.53
C LEU A 9 20.79 5.16 10.91
N TYR A 10 19.54 4.97 10.46
CA TYR A 10 18.67 3.85 10.86
C TYR A 10 18.58 2.79 9.74
N ILE A 11 19.13 3.10 8.56
CA ILE A 11 19.25 2.20 7.42
C ILE A 11 20.64 1.54 7.51
N THR A 12 20.69 0.25 7.83
CA THR A 12 21.95 -0.50 7.69
C THR A 12 22.31 -0.65 6.22
N ALA A 13 23.56 -0.29 5.88
CA ALA A 13 24.24 -0.84 4.72
C ALA A 13 24.56 -2.31 5.03
N GLN A 14 23.77 -3.25 4.48
CA GLN A 14 24.26 -4.62 4.36
C GLN A 14 25.32 -4.62 3.28
N SER A 15 26.57 -4.64 3.71
CA SER A 15 27.77 -4.80 2.90
C SER A 15 27.63 -5.99 1.96
N PHE A 16 27.71 -5.71 0.65
CA PHE A 16 28.03 -6.70 -0.37
C PHE A 16 29.39 -7.32 -0.05
N SER A 17 29.42 -8.59 0.34
CA SER A 17 30.61 -9.41 0.22
C SER A 17 30.76 -9.79 -1.26
N PRO A 18 31.87 -9.46 -1.95
CA PRO A 18 32.11 -10.01 -3.27
C PRO A 18 32.38 -11.51 -3.13
N GLY A 19 31.46 -12.33 -3.65
CA GLY A 19 31.69 -13.76 -3.81
C GLY A 19 32.87 -14.02 -4.74
N PRO A 20 33.56 -15.16 -4.60
CA PRO A 20 34.76 -15.45 -5.37
C PRO A 20 34.43 -15.54 -6.87
N LEU A 21 35.27 -14.87 -7.67
CA LEU A 21 35.25 -14.89 -9.13
C LEU A 21 35.38 -16.34 -9.65
N PRO A 22 34.54 -16.78 -10.60
CA PRO A 22 34.82 -18.01 -11.33
C PRO A 22 36.00 -17.79 -12.29
N GLY A 23 36.88 -18.79 -12.34
CA GLY A 23 38.10 -18.80 -13.16
C GLY A 23 37.84 -18.71 -14.68
N PRO A 24 38.91 -18.50 -15.47
CA PRO A 24 38.79 -18.06 -16.85
C PRO A 24 38.30 -19.16 -17.79
N CYS A 25 37.14 -18.94 -18.42
CA CYS A 25 36.70 -19.71 -19.58
C CYS A 25 37.38 -19.16 -20.85
N LEU A 26 37.96 -20.08 -21.62
CA LEU A 26 38.66 -19.88 -22.88
C LEU A 26 37.82 -19.10 -23.90
N ALA A 27 38.35 -17.95 -24.34
CA ALA A 27 37.78 -17.13 -25.40
C ALA A 27 37.99 -17.78 -26.78
N ARG A 28 36.90 -18.13 -27.48
CA ARG A 28 36.90 -18.33 -28.93
C ARG A 28 36.61 -16.98 -29.61
N LYS A 29 37.57 -16.54 -30.43
CA LYS A 29 37.48 -15.36 -31.29
C LYS A 29 36.35 -15.53 -32.32
N ALA A 30 35.45 -14.56 -32.41
CA ALA A 30 34.58 -14.34 -33.56
C ALA A 30 34.75 -12.90 -34.03
N THR A 31 35.03 -12.76 -35.32
CA THR A 31 35.41 -11.56 -36.06
C THR A 31 34.20 -10.65 -36.33
N ALA A 32 34.34 -9.35 -36.08
CA ALA A 32 33.37 -8.33 -36.44
C ALA A 32 33.51 -7.92 -37.91
N THR A 33 32.39 -7.80 -38.63
CA THR A 33 32.29 -7.12 -39.93
C THR A 33 31.26 -5.99 -39.82
N PRO A 34 31.49 -4.83 -40.46
CA PRO A 34 30.64 -3.64 -40.27
C PRO A 34 29.45 -3.67 -41.23
N ARG A 35 28.26 -3.30 -40.76
CA ARG A 35 27.11 -3.00 -41.64
C ARG A 35 26.60 -1.58 -41.43
N ARG A 36 26.35 -0.97 -42.59
CA ARG A 36 26.05 0.43 -42.90
C ARG A 36 24.78 0.96 -42.24
N ALA A 37 24.82 2.26 -41.94
CA ALA A 37 23.68 3.11 -41.63
C ALA A 37 22.82 3.39 -42.87
N CYS A 38 21.50 3.50 -42.67
CA CYS A 38 20.54 4.20 -43.53
C CYS A 38 19.25 4.53 -42.72
N PRO A 39 18.43 5.51 -43.15
CA PRO A 39 17.88 6.54 -42.27
C PRO A 39 16.40 6.36 -41.84
N SER A 40 16.03 7.12 -40.81
CA SER A 40 14.66 7.27 -40.26
C SER A 40 13.68 7.93 -41.24
N PRO A 41 12.40 7.50 -41.29
CA PRO A 41 11.36 8.26 -41.95
C PRO A 41 10.70 9.27 -40.97
N ALA A 42 10.56 10.51 -41.44
CA ALA A 42 9.88 11.61 -40.77
C ALA A 42 8.35 11.48 -40.84
N LEU A 43 7.67 11.81 -39.74
CA LEU A 43 6.22 11.96 -39.65
C LEU A 43 5.80 13.39 -40.07
N PRO A 44 4.65 13.59 -40.73
CA PRO A 44 4.21 14.90 -41.18
C PRO A 44 3.56 15.73 -40.06
N LEU A 45 3.94 17.01 -40.00
CA LEU A 45 3.32 18.06 -39.18
C LEU A 45 1.88 18.32 -39.62
N LEU A 46 0.93 18.21 -38.69
CA LEU A 46 -0.41 18.76 -38.81
C LEU A 46 -0.46 20.16 -38.17
N ILE A 47 -0.76 21.14 -39.01
CA ILE A 47 -0.93 22.55 -38.70
C ILE A 47 -2.33 22.76 -38.09
N LEU A 48 -2.41 23.37 -36.91
CA LEU A 48 -3.66 23.89 -36.35
C LEU A 48 -3.56 25.42 -36.20
N PRO A 49 -4.64 26.17 -36.50
CA PRO A 49 -4.60 27.63 -36.55
C PRO A 49 -4.69 28.29 -35.17
N ARG A 50 -4.20 29.53 -35.11
CA ARG A 50 -4.05 30.41 -33.94
C ARG A 50 -5.21 31.41 -33.78
N SER A 51 -5.48 31.75 -32.50
CA SER A 51 -5.95 33.04 -31.93
C SER A 51 -7.47 33.31 -31.85
N PRO A 52 -7.97 34.21 -30.94
CA PRO A 52 -7.24 35.24 -30.18
C PRO A 52 -7.54 35.40 -28.66
N SER A 53 -6.52 35.95 -27.98
CA SER A 53 -6.50 36.96 -26.90
C SER A 53 -7.84 37.53 -26.39
N ASN A 54 -7.99 37.59 -25.06
CA ASN A 54 -8.62 38.74 -24.40
C ASN A 54 -7.95 39.11 -23.07
N ARG A 55 -7.69 40.41 -22.88
CA ARG A 55 -7.02 41.04 -21.72
C ARG A 55 -8.07 41.54 -20.71
N GLY A 56 -7.76 41.45 -19.41
CA GLY A 56 -7.84 42.62 -18.52
C GLY A 56 -8.75 42.58 -17.27
N ARG A 57 -8.08 42.38 -16.10
CA ARG A 57 -8.22 43.08 -14.78
C ARG A 57 -9.43 42.79 -13.85
N PRO A 58 -9.36 43.12 -12.54
CA PRO A 58 -8.22 43.15 -11.60
C PRO A 58 -8.47 42.43 -10.24
N LEU A 59 -7.40 42.29 -9.45
CA LEU A 59 -7.32 41.77 -8.07
C LEU A 59 -8.03 42.65 -7.02
N PRO A 60 -8.33 42.09 -5.83
CA PRO A 60 -8.16 42.81 -4.58
C PRO A 60 -7.16 42.14 -3.61
N ARG A 61 -6.49 43.01 -2.83
CA ARG A 61 -5.64 42.72 -1.66
C ARG A 61 -6.47 42.69 -0.38
N ASN A 62 -6.13 41.76 0.51
CA ASN A 62 -6.04 41.83 1.99
C ASN A 62 -6.01 40.35 2.46
N GLY A 63 -5.10 39.87 3.31
CA GLY A 63 -4.56 40.48 4.52
C GLY A 63 -5.30 39.88 5.71
N GLY A 64 -4.65 38.98 6.47
CA GLY A 64 -5.12 38.53 7.79
C GLY A 64 -5.47 37.04 7.92
N ASP A 65 -4.64 36.37 8.73
CA ASP A 65 -4.98 35.30 9.67
C ASP A 65 -5.26 33.87 9.17
N VAL A 66 -4.28 33.01 9.47
CA VAL A 66 -4.36 31.55 9.47
C VAL A 66 -4.94 31.10 10.82
N PRO A 67 -6.04 30.33 10.84
CA PRO A 67 -6.32 29.43 11.95
C PRO A 67 -5.95 28.01 11.53
N SER A 68 -4.91 27.50 12.16
CA SER A 68 -4.60 26.07 12.21
C SER A 68 -5.63 25.37 13.10
N ALA A 69 -6.66 24.80 12.50
CA ALA A 69 -7.49 23.79 13.16
C ALA A 69 -8.23 22.96 12.10
N VAL A 70 -7.76 21.74 11.85
CA VAL A 70 -8.59 20.72 11.20
C VAL A 70 -9.68 20.35 12.20
N PRO A 71 -10.99 20.58 11.93
CA PRO A 71 -12.02 20.17 12.85
C PRO A 71 -12.13 18.64 12.78
N ARG A 72 -11.99 17.96 13.93
CA ARG A 72 -12.43 16.57 14.07
C ARG A 72 -13.95 16.54 13.82
N ARG A 73 -14.37 16.08 12.64
CA ARG A 73 -15.78 15.74 12.40
C ARG A 73 -16.11 14.50 13.24
N LEU A 74 -17.23 14.54 13.96
CA LEU A 74 -17.82 13.33 14.53
C LEU A 74 -18.06 12.36 13.38
N GLY A 75 -17.44 11.19 13.44
CA GLY A 75 -17.53 10.17 12.41
C GLY A 75 -18.97 9.68 12.26
N THR A 76 -19.47 9.69 11.04
CA THR A 76 -20.75 9.10 10.65
C THR A 76 -20.49 7.62 10.33
N GLU A 77 -21.23 6.70 10.95
CA GLU A 77 -21.11 5.25 10.70
C GLU A 77 -21.37 4.95 9.21
N TRP A 78 -20.56 4.07 8.59
CA TRP A 78 -20.74 3.73 7.18
C TRP A 78 -22.06 2.98 6.98
N GLY A 79 -22.85 3.38 5.99
CA GLY A 79 -24.18 2.86 5.77
C GLY A 79 -24.11 1.53 5.04
N TRP A 80 -24.01 0.46 5.81
CA TRP A 80 -24.16 -0.93 5.34
C TRP A 80 -25.63 -1.25 5.13
N ARG A 81 -26.36 -0.43 4.37
CA ARG A 81 -27.66 -0.81 3.83
C ARG A 81 -27.40 -1.44 2.48
N GLY A 82 -27.94 -2.64 2.26
CA GLY A 82 -27.90 -3.44 1.01
C GLY A 82 -28.57 -2.75 -0.20
N SER A 83 -28.24 -1.49 -0.40
CA SER A 83 -28.45 -0.72 -1.61
C SER A 83 -27.48 -1.28 -2.64
N HIS A 84 -27.96 -1.51 -3.87
CA HIS A 84 -27.18 -2.07 -4.97
C HIS A 84 -25.73 -1.52 -5.00
N GLY A 85 -24.74 -2.40 -4.77
CA GLY A 85 -23.33 -2.12 -4.95
C GLY A 85 -22.46 -1.92 -3.69
N CYS A 86 -22.98 -2.07 -2.46
CA CYS A 86 -22.14 -2.07 -1.25
C CYS A 86 -21.95 -3.49 -0.69
N PRO A 87 -20.73 -4.06 -0.68
CA PRO A 87 -20.49 -5.44 -0.28
C PRO A 87 -20.71 -5.63 1.22
N LEU A 88 -21.33 -6.74 1.61
CA LEU A 88 -21.58 -7.03 3.02
C LEU A 88 -20.28 -7.42 3.75
N PRO A 89 -20.04 -6.87 4.97
CA PRO A 89 -18.89 -7.24 5.78
C PRO A 89 -18.89 -8.71 6.21
N ARG A 90 -17.73 -9.36 6.17
CA ARG A 90 -17.54 -10.78 6.44
C ARG A 90 -16.94 -11.06 7.81
N SER A 91 -17.34 -12.19 8.39
CA SER A 91 -16.69 -12.77 9.57
C SER A 91 -15.27 -13.26 9.23
N LYS A 92 -14.46 -13.51 10.26
CA LYS A 92 -13.12 -14.13 10.08
C LYS A 92 -13.24 -15.49 9.38
N ALA A 93 -14.18 -16.32 9.85
CA ALA A 93 -14.41 -17.67 9.32
C ALA A 93 -14.84 -17.67 7.84
N GLU A 94 -15.69 -16.73 7.42
CA GLU A 94 -16.07 -16.60 6.01
C GLU A 94 -14.87 -16.21 5.13
N ALA A 95 -14.04 -15.27 5.59
CA ALA A 95 -12.85 -14.84 4.85
C ALA A 95 -11.86 -16.01 4.66
N GLU A 96 -11.62 -16.79 5.71
CA GLU A 96 -10.78 -18.00 5.67
C GLU A 96 -11.37 -19.08 4.75
N ALA A 97 -12.69 -19.27 4.77
CA ALA A 97 -13.36 -20.24 3.89
C ALA A 97 -13.24 -19.87 2.41
N ILE A 98 -13.36 -18.57 2.06
CA ILE A 98 -13.19 -18.08 0.69
C ILE A 98 -11.75 -18.32 0.23
N GLU A 99 -10.76 -17.94 1.04
CA GLU A 99 -9.34 -18.14 0.69
C GLU A 99 -9.01 -19.62 0.53
N LYS A 100 -9.52 -20.48 1.43
CA LYS A 100 -9.34 -21.93 1.33
C LYS A 100 -9.90 -22.48 0.02
N GLU A 101 -11.09 -22.07 -0.40
CA GLU A 101 -11.69 -22.49 -1.68
C GLU A 101 -10.87 -22.01 -2.88
N LEU A 102 -10.34 -20.78 -2.84
CA LEU A 102 -9.45 -20.28 -3.90
C LEU A 102 -8.18 -21.14 -4.02
N LEU A 103 -7.58 -21.54 -2.90
CA LEU A 103 -6.36 -22.34 -2.87
C LEU A 103 -6.60 -23.80 -3.25
N GLU A 104 -7.66 -24.42 -2.70
CA GLU A 104 -7.90 -25.85 -2.82
C GLU A 104 -8.69 -26.22 -4.09
N ASP A 105 -9.80 -25.54 -4.35
CA ASP A 105 -10.71 -25.90 -5.45
C ASP A 105 -10.32 -25.20 -6.75
N TYR A 106 -10.02 -23.89 -6.68
CA TYR A 106 -9.63 -23.10 -7.84
C TYR A 106 -8.13 -23.11 -8.13
N ARG A 107 -7.33 -23.74 -7.27
CA ARG A 107 -5.89 -23.96 -7.44
C ARG A 107 -5.09 -22.68 -7.65
N PHE A 108 -5.53 -21.56 -7.08
CA PHE A 108 -4.68 -20.37 -6.99
C PHE A 108 -3.44 -20.69 -6.16
N GLY A 109 -2.28 -20.20 -6.60
CA GLY A 109 -1.08 -20.28 -5.79
C GLY A 109 -1.13 -19.28 -4.63
N ARG A 110 -0.68 -19.65 -3.43
CA ARG A 110 -0.60 -18.71 -2.30
C ARG A 110 0.25 -17.47 -2.62
N GLN A 111 1.37 -17.67 -3.34
CA GLN A 111 2.20 -16.57 -3.81
C GLN A 111 1.44 -15.67 -4.80
N GLN A 112 0.60 -16.24 -5.66
CA GLN A 112 -0.22 -15.51 -6.62
C GLN A 112 -1.28 -14.66 -5.91
N LEU A 113 -1.96 -15.20 -4.88
CA LEU A 113 -2.94 -14.44 -4.10
C LEU A 113 -2.29 -13.25 -3.40
N ILE A 114 -1.16 -13.46 -2.71
CA ILE A 114 -0.41 -12.40 -2.03
C ILE A 114 0.08 -11.34 -3.02
N GLU A 115 0.55 -11.75 -4.20
CA GLU A 115 0.97 -10.84 -5.26
C GLU A 115 -0.18 -9.94 -5.72
N MET A 116 -1.36 -10.52 -6.00
CA MET A 116 -2.54 -9.77 -6.44
C MET A 116 -3.04 -8.81 -5.36
N TRP A 117 -3.08 -9.25 -4.08
CA TRP A 117 -3.47 -8.39 -2.97
C TRP A 117 -2.50 -7.24 -2.76
N GLY A 118 -1.19 -7.52 -2.70
CA GLY A 118 -0.19 -6.49 -2.48
C GLY A 118 -0.12 -5.47 -3.62
N HIS A 119 -0.24 -5.93 -4.87
CA HIS A 119 -0.36 -5.03 -6.02
C HIS A 119 -1.59 -4.12 -5.90
N ALA A 120 -2.76 -4.70 -5.59
CA ALA A 120 -3.98 -3.93 -5.43
C ALA A 120 -3.89 -2.93 -4.26
N CYS A 121 -3.25 -3.31 -3.14
CA CYS A 121 -2.95 -2.40 -2.04
C CYS A 121 -2.10 -1.22 -2.47
N ALA A 122 -1.05 -1.45 -3.27
CA ALA A 122 -0.23 -0.37 -3.80
C ALA A 122 -1.06 0.57 -4.69
N VAL A 123 -1.92 0.04 -5.56
CA VAL A 123 -2.84 0.84 -6.39
C VAL A 123 -3.82 1.66 -5.53
N ALA A 124 -4.34 1.10 -4.43
CA ALA A 124 -5.19 1.84 -3.51
C ALA A 124 -4.43 2.99 -2.82
N VAL A 125 -3.18 2.74 -2.38
CA VAL A 125 -2.31 3.78 -1.80
C VAL A 125 -2.05 4.90 -2.80
N THR A 126 -1.75 4.59 -4.07
CA THR A 126 -1.48 5.63 -5.08
C THR A 126 -2.73 6.44 -5.46
N LYS A 127 -3.92 5.83 -5.43
CA LYS A 127 -5.19 6.54 -5.62
C LYS A 127 -5.53 7.44 -4.42
N ALA A 128 -5.23 6.98 -3.21
CA ALA A 128 -5.45 7.76 -2.00
C ALA A 128 -4.47 8.94 -1.86
N PHE A 129 -3.22 8.74 -2.28
CA PHE A 129 -2.15 9.73 -2.17
C PHE A 129 -1.39 9.91 -3.50
N PRO A 130 -2.02 10.46 -4.56
CA PRO A 130 -1.35 10.67 -5.84
C PRO A 130 -0.08 11.52 -5.70
N LEU A 131 1.00 11.17 -6.41
CA LEU A 131 2.30 11.86 -6.33
C LEU A 131 2.21 13.40 -6.40
N PRO A 132 1.42 14.03 -7.31
CA PRO A 132 1.33 15.49 -7.38
C PRO A 132 0.61 16.13 -6.20
N SER A 133 -0.13 15.35 -5.42
CA SER A 133 -0.91 15.80 -4.25
C SER A 133 -0.17 15.61 -2.93
N LEU A 134 1.02 14.99 -2.95
CA LEU A 134 1.79 14.75 -1.73
C LEU A 134 2.27 16.08 -1.12
N PRO A 135 2.15 16.26 0.21
CA PRO A 135 2.61 17.47 0.87
C PRO A 135 4.13 17.69 0.75
N ARG A 136 4.90 16.60 0.69
CA ARG A 136 6.37 16.65 0.56
C ARG A 136 6.78 16.40 -0.89
N LYS A 137 7.88 17.05 -1.29
CA LYS A 137 8.48 16.86 -2.62
C LYS A 137 8.93 15.42 -2.88
N GLN A 138 9.44 14.74 -1.84
CA GLN A 138 9.84 13.33 -1.94
C GLN A 138 8.64 12.44 -1.60
N PRO A 139 8.34 11.40 -2.40
CA PRO A 139 7.17 10.54 -2.21
C PRO A 139 7.45 9.40 -1.21
N THR A 140 7.94 9.76 -0.04
CA THR A 140 8.35 8.79 1.00
C THR A 140 7.16 8.12 1.66
N VAL A 141 7.21 6.79 1.81
CA VAL A 141 6.16 5.98 2.46
C VAL A 141 6.82 4.98 3.41
N LEU A 142 6.36 4.91 4.65
CA LEU A 142 6.82 3.87 5.58
C LEU A 142 5.88 2.67 5.52
N VAL A 143 6.38 1.48 5.20
CA VAL A 143 5.60 0.25 5.18
C VAL A 143 5.99 -0.59 6.39
N VAL A 144 5.04 -0.85 7.29
CA VAL A 144 5.29 -1.58 8.53
C VAL A 144 4.70 -2.98 8.42
N CYS A 145 5.57 -3.99 8.39
CA CYS A 145 5.18 -5.38 8.11
C CYS A 145 5.20 -6.26 9.36
N GLY A 146 4.17 -7.09 9.49
CA GLY A 146 4.08 -8.16 10.49
C GLY A 146 4.69 -9.49 10.03
N PRO A 147 4.81 -10.48 10.94
CA PRO A 147 5.39 -11.79 10.62
C PRO A 147 4.48 -12.69 9.76
N ALA A 148 3.19 -12.35 9.64
CA ALA A 148 2.17 -13.17 8.99
C ALA A 148 1.87 -12.73 7.54
N GLN A 149 0.74 -13.19 7.00
CA GLN A 149 0.34 -12.96 5.60
C GLN A 149 0.18 -11.47 5.29
N ASN A 150 -0.40 -10.69 6.21
CA ASN A 150 -0.56 -9.26 6.00
C ASN A 150 0.79 -8.55 5.81
N GLY A 151 1.82 -8.99 6.53
CA GLY A 151 3.18 -8.46 6.33
C GLY A 151 3.77 -8.81 4.97
N ALA A 152 3.50 -10.02 4.46
CA ALA A 152 3.91 -10.41 3.10
C ALA A 152 3.18 -9.59 2.03
N ILE A 153 1.89 -9.30 2.22
CA ILE A 153 1.12 -8.37 1.39
C ILE A 153 1.74 -6.97 1.45
N GLY A 154 2.17 -6.52 2.64
CA GLY A 154 2.91 -5.28 2.84
C GLY A 154 4.23 -5.22 2.06
N LEU A 155 5.01 -6.31 2.03
CA LEU A 155 6.25 -6.39 1.24
C LEU A 155 5.96 -6.26 -0.26
N VAL A 156 4.96 -6.98 -0.77
CA VAL A 156 4.54 -6.84 -2.17
C VAL A 156 4.05 -5.40 -2.46
N CYS A 157 3.25 -4.82 -1.56
CA CYS A 157 2.78 -3.45 -1.66
C CYS A 157 3.97 -2.47 -1.75
N ALA A 158 4.96 -2.58 -0.89
CA ALA A 158 6.18 -1.77 -0.93
C ALA A 158 6.90 -1.90 -2.28
N ARG A 159 7.03 -3.14 -2.80
CA ARG A 159 7.67 -3.39 -4.09
C ARG A 159 6.94 -2.72 -5.26
N HIS A 160 5.61 -2.79 -5.29
CA HIS A 160 4.82 -2.11 -6.32
C HIS A 160 4.83 -0.58 -6.16
N LEU A 161 4.80 -0.07 -4.93
CA LEU A 161 4.97 1.37 -4.66
C LEU A 161 6.29 1.89 -5.23
N ARG A 162 7.37 1.11 -5.12
CA ARG A 162 8.66 1.45 -5.73
C ARG A 162 8.58 1.57 -7.27
N VAL A 163 7.82 0.69 -7.92
CA VAL A 163 7.56 0.74 -9.37
C VAL A 163 6.68 1.93 -9.75
N PHE A 164 5.80 2.38 -8.85
CA PHE A 164 4.93 3.54 -9.04
C PHE A 164 5.60 4.88 -8.67
N ASP A 165 6.93 4.93 -8.67
CA ASP A 165 7.76 6.12 -8.36
C ASP A 165 7.63 6.66 -6.93
N TYR A 166 7.14 5.85 -5.98
CA TYR A 166 7.24 6.18 -4.55
C TYR A 166 8.63 5.77 -4.01
N GLU A 167 8.97 6.32 -2.84
CA GLU A 167 10.17 5.98 -2.07
C GLU A 167 9.77 5.22 -0.80
N PRO A 168 9.43 3.91 -0.91
CA PRO A 168 9.06 3.12 0.26
C PRO A 168 10.28 2.82 1.12
N THR A 169 10.09 2.80 2.44
CA THR A 169 11.01 2.25 3.42
C THR A 169 10.26 1.20 4.22
N ILE A 170 10.85 0.03 4.44
CA ILE A 170 10.20 -1.08 5.14
C ILE A 170 10.69 -1.16 6.58
N PHE A 171 9.78 -1.30 7.54
CA PHE A 171 10.10 -1.77 8.89
C PHE A 171 9.51 -3.16 9.10
N TYR A 172 10.37 -4.18 9.23
CA TYR A 172 9.95 -5.58 9.37
C TYR A 172 10.72 -6.29 10.50
N PRO A 173 10.35 -6.07 11.78
CA PRO A 173 11.16 -6.47 12.94
C PRO A 173 11.19 -7.97 13.18
N LYS A 174 10.09 -8.68 12.88
CA LYS A 174 10.00 -10.13 13.04
C LYS A 174 9.78 -10.76 11.67
N ARG A 175 10.88 -11.08 10.98
CA ARG A 175 10.83 -11.76 9.67
C ARG A 175 10.29 -13.18 9.84
N SER A 176 9.40 -13.59 8.94
CA SER A 176 8.85 -14.94 8.93
C SER A 176 9.90 -15.98 8.54
N LEU A 177 9.72 -17.21 9.04
CA LEU A 177 10.49 -18.38 8.61
C LEU A 177 9.89 -19.03 7.35
N ASP A 178 8.68 -18.64 6.96
CA ASP A 178 8.03 -19.11 5.74
C ASP A 178 8.88 -18.74 4.50
N PRO A 179 9.36 -19.73 3.71
CA PRO A 179 10.16 -19.46 2.52
C PRO A 179 9.50 -18.49 1.55
N LEU A 180 8.17 -18.55 1.40
CA LEU A 180 7.42 -17.69 0.50
C LEU A 180 7.51 -16.21 0.92
N TYR A 181 7.48 -15.93 2.23
CA TYR A 181 7.60 -14.55 2.74
C TYR A 181 9.05 -14.07 2.67
N ARG A 182 10.02 -14.97 2.82
CA ARG A 182 11.43 -14.68 2.60
C ARG A 182 11.70 -14.28 1.15
N ASP A 183 11.06 -14.94 0.18
CA ASP A 183 11.18 -14.58 -1.24
C ASP A 183 10.72 -13.15 -1.50
N PHE A 184 9.58 -12.71 -0.92
CA PHE A 184 9.13 -11.32 -1.02
C PHE A 184 10.10 -10.32 -0.35
N THR A 185 10.72 -10.73 0.76
CA THR A 185 11.75 -9.91 1.42
C THR A 185 12.95 -9.72 0.50
N THR A 186 13.46 -10.81 -0.09
CA THR A 186 14.58 -10.77 -1.04
C THR A 186 14.23 -9.95 -2.28
N GLN A 187 13.00 -10.02 -2.81
CA GLN A 187 12.58 -9.18 -3.92
C GLN A 187 12.64 -7.68 -3.58
N CYS A 188 12.21 -7.28 -2.37
CA CYS A 188 12.31 -5.90 -1.92
C CYS A 188 13.77 -5.44 -1.78
N GLU A 189 14.62 -6.28 -1.20
CA GLU A 189 16.06 -6.04 -1.07
C GLU A 189 16.74 -5.90 -2.45
N LYS A 190 16.36 -6.74 -3.43
CA LYS A 190 16.86 -6.68 -4.82
C LYS A 190 16.30 -5.50 -5.63
N MET A 191 15.31 -4.79 -5.11
CA MET A 191 14.79 -3.54 -5.68
C MET A 191 15.29 -2.30 -4.94
N ASP A 192 16.34 -2.46 -4.13
CA ASP A 192 16.99 -1.41 -3.36
C ASP A 192 16.03 -0.66 -2.43
N ILE A 193 15.02 -1.37 -1.89
CA ILE A 193 14.09 -0.81 -0.91
C ILE A 193 14.74 -0.89 0.47
N PRO A 194 14.96 0.24 1.17
CA PRO A 194 15.63 0.25 2.46
C PRO A 194 14.77 -0.42 3.55
N PHE A 195 15.42 -1.19 4.42
CA PHE A 195 14.84 -1.75 5.64
C PHE A 195 15.36 -1.01 6.87
N LEU A 196 14.46 -0.52 7.72
CA LEU A 196 14.81 0.03 9.02
C LEU A 196 15.12 -1.09 10.00
N SER A 197 16.20 -0.93 10.75
CA SER A 197 16.56 -1.87 11.82
C SER A 197 15.68 -1.69 13.07
N TYR A 198 15.12 -0.48 13.26
CA TYR A 198 14.25 -0.13 14.37
C TYR A 198 13.27 0.96 13.96
N LEU A 199 12.08 0.93 14.56
CA LEU A 199 11.10 2.00 14.40
C LEU A 199 11.50 3.17 15.30
N PRO A 200 11.59 4.41 14.78
CA PRO A 200 11.88 5.57 15.61
C PRO A 200 10.83 5.72 16.72
N THR A 201 11.28 5.74 17.97
CA THR A 201 10.42 5.99 19.14
C THR A 201 9.92 7.43 19.18
N GLU A 202 10.74 8.37 18.68
CA GLU A 202 10.35 9.74 18.45
C GLU A 202 9.44 9.84 17.23
N VAL A 203 8.13 9.86 17.48
CA VAL A 203 7.08 9.93 16.45
C VAL A 203 7.25 11.11 15.49
N GLN A 204 7.87 12.21 15.92
CA GLN A 204 8.16 13.35 15.05
C GLN A 204 9.10 13.00 13.90
N LEU A 205 10.05 12.08 14.11
CA LEU A 205 10.93 11.61 13.04
C LEU A 205 10.14 10.91 11.94
N ILE A 206 9.12 10.13 12.31
CA ILE A 206 8.20 9.48 11.34
C ILE A 206 7.37 10.55 10.64
N ASN A 207 6.77 11.47 11.40
CA ASN A 207 5.93 12.52 10.86
C ASN A 207 6.66 13.40 9.86
N ASP A 208 7.94 13.70 10.09
CA ASP A 208 8.73 14.59 9.25
C ASP A 208 9.30 13.89 8.02
N ALA A 209 9.62 12.60 8.13
CA ALA A 209 10.29 11.84 7.08
C ALA A 209 9.33 11.26 6.03
N TYR A 210 8.10 10.90 6.40
CA TYR A 210 7.18 10.15 5.54
C TYR A 210 5.92 10.94 5.19
N ASN A 211 5.32 10.68 4.03
CA ASN A 211 4.01 11.24 3.66
C ASN A 211 2.85 10.40 4.18
N ALA A 212 3.04 9.09 4.28
CA ALA A 212 2.05 8.15 4.78
C ALA A 212 2.74 6.93 5.41
N VAL A 213 1.99 6.23 6.25
CA VAL A 213 2.37 4.91 6.79
C VAL A 213 1.41 3.87 6.26
N VAL A 214 1.94 2.77 5.72
CA VAL A 214 1.17 1.56 5.41
C VAL A 214 1.27 0.61 6.59
N ASP A 215 0.13 0.37 7.24
CA ASP A 215 -0.05 -0.61 8.29
C ASP A 215 -0.35 -1.99 7.67
N ALA A 216 0.66 -2.85 7.71
CA ALA A 216 0.60 -4.25 7.31
C ALA A 216 1.06 -5.16 8.47
N VAL A 217 0.79 -4.74 9.72
CA VAL A 217 1.32 -5.39 10.93
C VAL A 217 0.51 -6.63 11.32
N LEU A 218 -0.81 -6.54 11.34
CA LEU A 218 -1.73 -7.63 11.65
C LEU A 218 -2.87 -7.62 10.63
N GLY A 219 -3.25 -8.78 10.10
CA GLY A 219 -4.40 -8.92 9.21
C GLY A 219 -5.54 -9.69 9.86
N ALA A 220 -6.51 -10.13 9.05
CA ALA A 220 -7.63 -10.94 9.52
C ALA A 220 -7.21 -12.29 10.10
N GLU A 221 -6.03 -12.79 9.72
CA GLU A 221 -5.46 -14.04 10.24
C GLU A 221 -4.96 -13.93 11.68
N ALA A 222 -4.87 -12.71 12.24
CA ALA A 222 -4.33 -12.51 13.57
C ALA A 222 -5.25 -13.13 14.65
N GLU A 223 -4.64 -13.72 15.67
CA GLU A 223 -5.35 -14.25 16.83
C GLU A 223 -5.56 -13.20 17.92
N LEU A 224 -6.60 -13.39 18.73
CA LEU A 224 -6.89 -12.54 19.90
C LEU A 224 -5.69 -12.54 20.86
N GLY A 225 -4.99 -11.41 20.94
CA GLY A 225 -3.83 -11.23 21.81
C GLY A 225 -2.47 -11.18 21.10
N GLU A 226 -2.41 -11.38 19.78
CA GLU A 226 -1.17 -11.29 19.01
C GLU A 226 -0.56 -9.87 18.98
N GLY A 227 -1.35 -8.88 19.37
CA GLY A 227 -0.90 -7.51 19.68
C GLY A 227 -0.08 -7.38 20.97
N ARG A 228 0.17 -8.45 21.75
CA ARG A 228 0.91 -8.42 23.03
C ARG A 228 2.43 -8.68 22.91
N GLY A 229 2.96 -8.81 21.70
CA GLY A 229 4.40 -9.02 21.42
C GLY A 229 5.13 -7.76 20.91
N PRO A 230 6.16 -7.89 20.05
CA PRO A 230 6.85 -6.74 19.44
C PRO A 230 5.91 -5.80 18.68
N CYS A 231 4.75 -6.29 18.24
CA CYS A 231 3.69 -5.49 17.63
C CYS A 231 3.11 -4.44 18.61
N ALA A 232 3.13 -4.66 19.93
CA ALA A 232 2.57 -3.71 20.91
C ALA A 232 3.27 -2.34 20.84
N GLY A 233 4.61 -2.35 20.80
CA GLY A 233 5.42 -1.11 20.71
C GLY A 233 5.22 -0.39 19.38
N ILE A 234 5.03 -1.15 18.29
CA ILE A 234 4.70 -0.61 16.97
C ILE A 234 3.36 0.12 17.02
N LEU A 235 2.32 -0.54 17.51
CA LEU A 235 0.98 0.04 17.59
C LEU A 235 0.94 1.25 18.52
N ALA A 236 1.68 1.21 19.64
CA ALA A 236 1.82 2.36 20.53
C ALA A 236 2.44 3.57 19.79
N THR A 237 3.45 3.35 18.96
CA THR A 237 4.08 4.40 18.15
C THR A 237 3.11 4.92 17.07
N LEU A 238 2.49 4.01 16.31
CA LEU A 238 1.60 4.35 15.20
C LEU A 238 0.36 5.15 15.62
N LYS A 239 -0.18 4.91 16.83
CA LYS A 239 -1.31 5.69 17.37
C LYS A 239 -1.04 7.19 17.52
N HIS A 240 0.23 7.58 17.62
CA HIS A 240 0.63 8.97 17.84
C HIS A 240 1.09 9.66 16.56
N VAL A 241 1.23 8.91 15.46
CA VAL A 241 1.59 9.44 14.14
C VAL A 241 0.49 10.40 13.66
N ARG A 242 0.90 11.52 13.06
CA ARG A 242 0.00 12.58 12.56
C ARG A 242 -0.16 12.57 11.04
N ILE A 243 0.74 11.87 10.34
CA ILE A 243 0.61 11.63 8.90
C ILE A 243 -0.41 10.51 8.65
N PRO A 244 -1.04 10.48 7.47
CA PRO A 244 -2.05 9.48 7.15
C PRO A 244 -1.58 8.03 7.30
N ILE A 245 -2.45 7.19 7.86
CA ILE A 245 -2.23 5.74 7.96
C ILE A 245 -3.16 4.99 7.00
N VAL A 246 -2.60 4.05 6.24
CA VAL A 246 -3.31 3.12 5.36
C VAL A 246 -3.23 1.72 5.94
N SER A 247 -4.35 1.19 6.44
CA SER A 247 -4.39 -0.18 6.93
C SER A 247 -4.75 -1.15 5.81
N LEU A 248 -3.93 -2.19 5.67
CA LEU A 248 -4.19 -3.29 4.76
C LEU A 248 -5.06 -4.33 5.46
N ASP A 249 -6.19 -4.61 4.83
CA ASP A 249 -7.23 -5.56 5.21
C ASP A 249 -8.04 -5.22 6.47
N VAL A 250 -7.38 -5.21 7.62
CA VAL A 250 -7.94 -4.93 8.95
C VAL A 250 -6.98 -3.98 9.67
N PRO A 251 -7.45 -2.89 10.30
CA PRO A 251 -6.56 -2.02 11.06
C PRO A 251 -5.89 -2.77 12.22
N SER A 252 -4.57 -2.70 12.31
CA SER A 252 -3.85 -3.49 13.31
C SER A 252 -4.26 -3.14 14.74
N GLY A 253 -4.52 -4.18 15.53
CA GLY A 253 -5.07 -4.07 16.89
C GLY A 253 -6.59 -3.96 16.97
N TRP A 254 -7.30 -4.13 15.84
CA TRP A 254 -8.75 -4.30 15.82
C TRP A 254 -9.12 -5.78 15.93
N ASP A 255 -10.20 -6.07 16.64
CA ASP A 255 -10.88 -7.36 16.49
C ASP A 255 -11.56 -7.41 15.12
N VAL A 256 -11.46 -8.53 14.42
CA VAL A 256 -11.93 -8.70 13.03
C VAL A 256 -13.46 -8.55 12.92
N GLU A 257 -14.19 -8.79 14.00
CA GLU A 257 -15.64 -8.69 14.03
C GLU A 257 -16.12 -7.49 14.84
N ALA A 258 -15.73 -7.43 16.11
CA ALA A 258 -16.14 -6.39 17.04
C ALA A 258 -15.48 -5.03 16.78
N GLY A 259 -14.39 -4.97 16.00
CA GLY A 259 -13.53 -3.79 15.94
C GLY A 259 -12.79 -3.53 17.25
N SER A 260 -12.26 -2.32 17.47
CA SER A 260 -11.56 -2.02 18.74
C SER A 260 -11.69 -0.56 19.15
N SER A 261 -11.70 -0.32 20.47
CA SER A 261 -11.55 1.01 21.09
C SER A 261 -10.09 1.40 21.35
N GLY A 262 -9.14 0.49 21.07
CA GLY A 262 -7.72 0.66 21.42
C GLY A 262 -6.75 0.26 20.33
N GLY A 263 -7.18 0.06 19.08
CA GLY A 263 -6.30 -0.15 17.92
C GLY A 263 -5.79 1.16 17.32
N ILE A 264 -5.12 1.09 16.17
CA ILE A 264 -4.79 2.31 15.40
C ILE A 264 -6.04 2.87 14.72
N SER A 265 -6.02 4.15 14.34
CA SER A 265 -7.13 4.80 13.62
C SER A 265 -6.65 5.22 12.22
N PRO A 266 -6.84 4.38 11.19
CA PRO A 266 -6.36 4.68 9.86
C PRO A 266 -7.22 5.73 9.14
N ASP A 267 -6.58 6.52 8.28
CA ASP A 267 -7.24 7.43 7.35
C ASP A 267 -7.82 6.68 6.14
N VAL A 268 -7.16 5.57 5.76
CA VAL A 268 -7.54 4.76 4.61
C VAL A 268 -7.58 3.29 5.02
N LEU A 269 -8.65 2.59 4.67
CA LEU A 269 -8.75 1.15 4.82
C LEU A 269 -8.79 0.50 3.44
N VAL A 270 -8.00 -0.55 3.21
CA VAL A 270 -8.03 -1.34 1.98
C VAL A 270 -8.46 -2.76 2.32
N SER A 271 -9.74 -3.08 2.14
CA SER A 271 -10.24 -4.44 2.39
C SER A 271 -9.96 -5.37 1.22
N LEU A 272 -9.40 -6.53 1.51
CA LEU A 272 -9.10 -7.56 0.51
C LEU A 272 -10.29 -8.50 0.32
N MET A 273 -10.64 -8.75 -0.94
CA MET A 273 -11.80 -9.51 -1.45
C MET A 273 -13.14 -8.90 -1.07
N ALA A 274 -13.39 -8.78 0.24
CA ALA A 274 -14.56 -8.15 0.82
C ALA A 274 -14.19 -7.46 2.15
N PRO A 275 -14.92 -6.41 2.56
CA PRO A 275 -14.78 -5.83 3.89
C PRO A 275 -14.95 -6.89 4.99
N LYS A 276 -14.17 -6.78 6.08
CA LYS A 276 -14.40 -7.54 7.31
C LYS A 276 -15.42 -6.82 8.19
N GLN A 277 -16.07 -7.54 9.10
CA GLN A 277 -17.07 -6.98 10.02
C GLN A 277 -16.58 -5.76 10.78
N CYS A 278 -15.31 -5.73 11.19
CA CYS A 278 -14.69 -4.59 11.85
C CYS A 278 -14.74 -3.29 11.01
N ALA A 279 -14.75 -3.40 9.68
CA ALA A 279 -14.81 -2.25 8.78
C ALA A 279 -16.11 -1.44 8.97
N ARG A 280 -17.14 -2.01 9.62
CA ARG A 280 -18.34 -1.26 9.99
C ARG A 280 -18.05 -0.07 10.90
N ARG A 281 -17.01 -0.18 11.71
CA ARG A 281 -16.56 0.85 12.65
C ARG A 281 -15.46 1.73 12.09
N PHE A 282 -15.04 1.53 10.85
CA PHE A 282 -14.08 2.42 10.21
C PHE A 282 -14.66 3.83 10.13
N LEU A 283 -13.87 4.87 10.44
CA LEU A 283 -14.32 6.28 10.38
C LEU A 283 -13.32 7.15 9.60
N GLY A 284 -12.40 6.51 8.86
CA GLY A 284 -11.41 7.21 8.07
C GLY A 284 -12.02 7.88 6.83
N ARG A 285 -11.16 8.47 6.01
CA ARG A 285 -11.52 9.29 4.86
C ARG A 285 -11.93 8.46 3.65
N GLN A 286 -11.28 7.33 3.43
CA GLN A 286 -11.49 6.50 2.25
C GLN A 286 -11.44 5.02 2.60
N HIS A 287 -12.36 4.25 2.03
CA HIS A 287 -12.38 2.80 2.15
C HIS A 287 -12.33 2.20 0.75
N PHE A 288 -11.31 1.43 0.44
CA PHE A 288 -11.19 0.70 -0.81
C PHE A 288 -11.51 -0.78 -0.62
N VAL A 289 -12.11 -1.39 -1.64
CA VAL A 289 -12.13 -2.84 -1.79
C VAL A 289 -11.19 -3.21 -2.92
N ALA A 290 -10.31 -4.15 -2.63
CA ALA A 290 -9.32 -4.73 -3.52
C ALA A 290 -9.62 -6.21 -3.73
N GLY A 291 -9.14 -6.78 -4.84
CA GLY A 291 -9.29 -8.22 -5.10
C GLY A 291 -10.29 -8.57 -6.19
N ARG A 292 -10.23 -7.85 -7.32
CA ARG A 292 -10.97 -8.16 -8.56
C ARG A 292 -10.42 -9.41 -9.27
N PHE A 293 -10.43 -10.54 -8.59
CA PHE A 293 -10.02 -11.83 -9.13
C PHE A 293 -10.86 -13.00 -8.60
N VAL A 294 -11.74 -12.75 -7.61
CA VAL A 294 -12.60 -13.79 -7.04
C VAL A 294 -13.54 -14.32 -8.14
N PRO A 295 -13.56 -15.64 -8.43
CA PRO A 295 -14.43 -16.21 -9.46
C PRO A 295 -15.91 -15.98 -9.19
N TYR A 296 -16.72 -15.86 -10.24
CA TYR A 296 -18.16 -15.58 -10.13
C TYR A 296 -18.90 -16.59 -9.24
N ASP A 297 -18.58 -17.88 -9.36
CA ASP A 297 -19.23 -18.92 -8.58
C ASP A 297 -18.91 -18.81 -7.08
N VAL A 298 -17.66 -18.43 -6.72
CA VAL A 298 -17.28 -18.11 -5.33
C VAL A 298 -18.04 -16.87 -4.85
N GLN A 299 -18.09 -15.81 -5.67
CA GLN A 299 -18.84 -14.60 -5.32
C GLN A 299 -20.30 -14.91 -5.04
N LYS A 300 -20.93 -15.75 -5.87
CA LYS A 300 -22.32 -16.17 -5.71
C LYS A 300 -22.51 -17.05 -4.47
N LYS A 301 -21.63 -18.04 -4.27
CA LYS A 301 -21.68 -18.97 -3.13
C LYS A 301 -21.62 -18.27 -1.77
N PHE A 302 -20.75 -17.27 -1.66
CA PHE A 302 -20.60 -16.48 -0.43
C PHE A 302 -21.41 -15.18 -0.46
N GLU A 303 -22.25 -14.95 -1.47
CA GLU A 303 -23.06 -13.73 -1.61
C GLU A 303 -22.25 -12.43 -1.50
N LEU A 304 -21.02 -12.42 -2.06
CA LEU A 304 -20.05 -11.33 -1.88
C LEU A 304 -20.56 -9.98 -2.39
N ASN A 305 -21.38 -9.99 -3.45
CA ASN A 305 -21.95 -8.81 -4.08
C ASN A 305 -20.92 -7.68 -4.25
N PRO A 306 -19.77 -7.93 -4.90
CA PRO A 306 -18.72 -6.94 -5.00
C PRO A 306 -19.20 -5.73 -5.82
N PRO A 307 -18.69 -4.53 -5.52
CA PRO A 307 -18.93 -3.34 -6.32
C PRO A 307 -18.41 -3.52 -7.76
N ASP A 308 -19.01 -2.78 -8.70
CA ASP A 308 -18.53 -2.73 -10.07
C ASP A 308 -17.15 -2.06 -10.13
N TYR A 309 -16.14 -2.81 -10.56
CA TYR A 309 -14.82 -2.29 -10.80
C TYR A 309 -14.76 -1.59 -12.16
N PRO A 310 -14.48 -0.28 -12.23
CA PRO A 310 -14.51 0.46 -13.49
C PRO A 310 -13.35 0.04 -14.40
N GLY A 311 -13.64 -0.19 -15.70
CA GLY A 311 -12.63 -0.51 -16.70
C GLY A 311 -11.76 -1.71 -16.30
N THR A 312 -10.45 -1.49 -16.19
CA THR A 312 -9.43 -2.49 -15.79
C THR A 312 -8.94 -2.30 -14.34
N GLU A 313 -9.64 -1.51 -13.53
CA GLU A 313 -9.23 -1.23 -12.16
C GLU A 313 -9.29 -2.49 -11.28
N CYS A 314 -8.30 -2.66 -10.40
CA CYS A 314 -8.22 -3.76 -9.44
C CYS A 314 -8.69 -3.38 -8.02
N VAL A 315 -9.04 -2.09 -7.83
CA VAL A 315 -9.55 -1.51 -6.59
C VAL A 315 -10.69 -0.55 -6.89
N VAL A 316 -11.61 -0.41 -5.94
CA VAL A 316 -12.71 0.56 -6.02
C VAL A 316 -12.96 1.19 -4.67
N ALA A 317 -13.19 2.51 -4.67
CA ALA A 317 -13.54 3.24 -3.46
C ALA A 317 -15.01 2.97 -3.11
N LEU A 318 -15.26 2.50 -1.89
CA LEU A 318 -16.59 2.44 -1.32
C LEU A 318 -17.04 3.86 -0.97
N ARG A 319 -18.30 4.15 -1.27
CA ARG A 319 -18.89 5.45 -0.93
C ARG A 319 -19.25 5.47 0.55
N ALA A 320 -18.91 6.57 1.22
CA ALA A 320 -19.51 6.87 2.51
C ALA A 320 -21.02 7.03 2.32
N PRO A 321 -21.86 6.62 3.29
CA PRO A 321 -23.27 6.97 3.24
C PRO A 321 -23.39 8.50 3.18
N GLN A 322 -24.30 8.96 2.33
CA GLN A 322 -24.74 10.35 2.33
C GLN A 322 -25.63 10.62 3.55
#